data_AF-A0A238HDP6-F1
#
_entry.id   AF-A0A238HDP6-F1
#
_cell.length_a   1.000
_cell.length_b   1.000
_cell.length_c   1.000
_cell.angle_alpha   90.00
_cell.angle_beta   90.00
_cell.angle_gamma   90.00
#
_symmetry.space_group_name_H-M   'P 1'
#
loop_
_entity.id
_entity.type
_entity.pdbx_description
1 polymer ?
#
loop_
_entity_poly.entity_id
_entity_poly.type
_entity_poly.pdbx_seq_one_letter_code
_entity_poly.pdbx_strand_id
1 'polypeptide(L)'
;MNSKGVKYCFKNDSRKAVYTAEECPNLFYGRGYVQLTRYDNYLRAGSELGVDLVKNPELALQPEIAAKIMRLGMVGGWFMGRKLAHYFSGSLKDFVNARAIINGDVKKNGQ
;
A
#
# COMPACT_ATOMS: atom_id res chain seq x y z
N MET A 1 -14.87 -14.44 5.48
CA MET A 1 -15.20 -15.51 4.49
C MET A 1 -16.51 -15.13 3.83
N ASN A 2 -16.78 -15.59 2.60
CA ASN A 2 -18.08 -15.38 1.96
C ASN A 2 -19.11 -16.40 2.49
N SER A 3 -20.36 -16.34 2.01
CA SER A 3 -21.43 -17.27 2.38
C SER A 3 -21.13 -18.75 2.05
N LYS A 4 -20.07 -19.03 1.28
CA LYS A 4 -19.60 -20.36 0.92
C LYS A 4 -18.39 -20.83 1.75
N GLY A 5 -17.99 -20.08 2.78
CA GLY A 5 -16.82 -20.41 3.61
C GLY A 5 -15.46 -20.09 2.97
N VAL A 6 -15.43 -19.43 1.81
CA VAL A 6 -14.18 -19.12 1.10
C VAL A 6 -13.57 -17.84 1.67
N LYS A 7 -12.26 -17.89 1.98
CA LYS A 7 -11.49 -16.69 2.35
C LYS A 7 -11.29 -15.80 1.12
N TYR A 8 -11.61 -14.52 1.26
CA TYR A 8 -11.48 -13.54 0.19
C TYR A 8 -11.04 -12.19 0.77
N CYS A 9 -10.46 -11.35 -0.07
CA CYS A 9 -10.16 -9.95 0.22
C CYS A 9 -10.57 -9.07 -0.98
N PHE A 10 -10.84 -7.79 -0.72
CA PHE A 10 -11.18 -6.85 -1.79
C PHE A 10 -9.93 -6.43 -2.57
N LYS A 11 -10.04 -6.29 -3.89
CA LYS A 11 -8.94 -5.83 -4.76
C LYS A 11 -8.52 -4.39 -4.46
N ASN A 12 -9.48 -3.47 -4.32
CA ASN A 12 -9.25 -2.04 -4.07
C ASN A 12 -10.34 -1.41 -3.15
N ASP A 13 -10.17 -0.16 -2.73
CA ASP A 13 -11.07 0.51 -1.76
C ASP A 13 -12.51 0.63 -2.25
N SER A 14 -12.74 0.52 -3.57
CA SER A 14 -14.10 0.50 -4.13
C SER A 14 -14.93 -0.71 -3.66
N ARG A 15 -14.27 -1.77 -3.17
CA ARG A 15 -14.89 -3.03 -2.72
C ARG A 15 -15.80 -3.69 -3.77
N LYS A 16 -15.67 -3.31 -5.04
CA LYS A 16 -16.45 -3.87 -6.17
C LYS A 16 -15.91 -5.20 -6.67
N ALA A 17 -14.63 -5.48 -6.44
CA ALA A 17 -13.97 -6.70 -6.87
C ALA A 17 -13.23 -7.35 -5.69
N VAL A 18 -13.21 -8.68 -5.70
CA VAL A 18 -12.54 -9.51 -4.70
C VAL A 18 -11.53 -10.44 -5.38
N TYR A 19 -10.61 -10.98 -4.58
CA TYR A 19 -9.85 -12.18 -4.92
C TYR A 19 -10.01 -13.19 -3.78
N THR A 20 -10.05 -14.48 -4.12
CA THR A 20 -10.08 -15.56 -3.14
C THR A 20 -8.68 -16.04 -2.78
N ALA A 21 -8.58 -16.79 -1.68
CA ALA A 21 -7.34 -17.48 -1.33
C ALA A 21 -6.97 -18.59 -2.34
N GLU A 22 -7.92 -19.09 -3.12
CA GLU A 22 -7.66 -20.07 -4.18
C GLU A 22 -7.04 -19.39 -5.41
N GLU A 23 -7.57 -18.22 -5.80
CA GLU A 23 -7.03 -17.42 -6.91
C GLU A 23 -5.69 -16.80 -6.56
N CYS A 24 -5.54 -16.35 -5.32
CA CYS A 24 -4.30 -15.76 -4.83
C CYS A 24 -4.03 -16.14 -3.36
N PRO A 25 -3.24 -17.19 -3.11
CA PRO A 25 -3.03 -17.74 -1.76
C PRO A 25 -2.38 -16.74 -0.81
N ASN A 26 -1.62 -15.79 -1.33
CA ASN A 26 -0.92 -14.78 -0.55
C ASN A 26 -1.83 -13.71 0.07
N LEU A 27 -3.10 -13.65 -0.34
CA LEU A 27 -4.13 -12.69 0.05
C LEU A 27 -3.70 -11.20 0.13
N PHE A 28 -2.54 -10.82 -0.40
CA PHE A 28 -1.88 -9.51 -0.34
C PHE A 28 -2.03 -8.78 1.02
N TYR A 29 -1.74 -9.50 2.11
CA TYR A 29 -1.59 -8.90 3.44
C TYR A 29 -0.39 -7.94 3.52
N GLY A 30 -0.31 -7.17 4.61
CA GLY A 30 0.69 -6.11 4.80
C GLY A 30 2.13 -6.62 4.74
N ARG A 31 2.97 -5.98 3.91
CA ARG A 31 4.42 -6.25 3.83
C ARG A 31 5.23 -4.95 3.76
N GLY A 32 6.48 -5.02 4.21
CA GLY A 32 7.44 -3.91 4.14
C GLY A 32 7.11 -2.73 5.05
N TYR A 33 7.85 -1.63 4.88
CA TYR A 33 7.81 -0.46 5.77
C TYR A 33 6.47 0.25 5.84
N VAL A 34 5.70 0.22 4.75
CA VAL A 34 4.40 0.92 4.64
C VAL A 34 3.21 -0.02 4.80
N GLN A 35 3.44 -1.29 5.17
CA GLN A 35 2.40 -2.31 5.21
C GLN A 35 1.60 -2.34 3.91
N LEU A 36 2.29 -2.54 2.78
CA LEU A 36 1.65 -2.63 1.46
C LEU A 36 0.61 -3.74 1.48
N THR A 37 -0.63 -3.39 1.20
CA THR A 37 -1.78 -4.31 1.22
C THR A 37 -2.53 -4.22 -0.10
N ARG A 38 -3.28 -5.28 -0.43
CA ARG A 38 -4.22 -5.39 -1.55
C ARG A 38 -3.58 -5.57 -2.92
N TYR A 39 -4.25 -6.33 -3.79
CA TYR A 39 -3.76 -6.73 -5.11
C TYR A 39 -3.33 -5.57 -6.01
N ASP A 40 -4.12 -4.50 -6.09
CA ASP A 40 -3.88 -3.36 -6.96
C ASP A 40 -2.61 -2.58 -6.60
N ASN A 41 -2.33 -2.44 -5.32
CA ASN A 41 -1.11 -1.83 -4.82
C ASN A 41 0.12 -2.67 -5.15
N TYR A 42 0.04 -4.00 -5.04
CA TYR A 42 1.14 -4.90 -5.45
C TYR A 42 1.35 -4.87 -6.97
N LEU A 43 0.26 -4.86 -7.75
CA LEU A 43 0.34 -4.74 -9.21
C LEU A 43 1.00 -3.42 -9.62
N ARG A 44 0.56 -2.29 -9.05
CA ARG A 44 1.13 -0.97 -9.31
C ARG A 44 2.60 -0.90 -8.92
N ALA A 45 2.92 -1.28 -7.68
CA ALA A 45 4.29 -1.26 -7.18
C ALA A 45 5.21 -2.14 -8.04
N GLY A 46 4.73 -3.31 -8.45
CA GLY A 46 5.49 -4.20 -9.32
C GLY A 46 5.76 -3.60 -10.70
N SER A 47 4.74 -2.99 -11.31
CA SER A 47 4.84 -2.27 -12.58
C SER A 47 5.86 -1.13 -12.53
N GLU A 48 5.80 -0.30 -11.49
CA GLU A 48 6.68 0.88 -11.30
C GLU A 48 8.13 0.49 -10.98
N LEU A 49 8.35 -0.71 -10.44
CA LEU A 49 9.68 -1.22 -10.07
C LEU A 49 10.27 -2.19 -11.10
N GLY A 50 9.49 -2.64 -12.08
CA GLY A 50 9.90 -3.70 -13.00
C GLY A 50 10.07 -5.07 -12.32
N VAL A 51 9.32 -5.34 -11.24
CA VAL A 51 9.41 -6.57 -10.44
C VAL A 51 8.02 -7.19 -10.32
N ASP A 52 7.87 -8.50 -10.56
CA ASP A 52 6.56 -9.16 -10.42
C ASP A 52 6.22 -9.45 -8.95
N LEU A 53 5.70 -8.42 -8.27
CA LEU A 53 5.23 -8.49 -6.89
C LEU A 53 3.88 -9.23 -6.75
N VAL A 54 3.16 -9.46 -7.84
CA VAL A 54 1.89 -10.20 -7.79
C VAL A 54 2.17 -11.69 -7.63
N LYS A 55 3.15 -12.22 -8.37
CA LYS A 55 3.60 -13.61 -8.23
C LYS A 55 4.54 -13.82 -7.03
N ASN A 56 5.36 -12.82 -6.70
CA ASN A 56 6.39 -12.91 -5.66
C ASN A 56 6.19 -11.80 -4.60
N PRO A 57 5.07 -11.80 -3.85
CA PRO A 57 4.76 -10.71 -2.92
C PRO A 57 5.73 -10.59 -1.76
N GLU A 58 6.44 -11.66 -1.39
CA GLU A 58 7.51 -11.66 -0.39
C GLU A 58 8.69 -10.75 -0.77
N LEU A 59 8.89 -10.44 -2.05
CA LEU A 59 9.89 -9.45 -2.47
C LEU A 59 9.62 -8.07 -1.86
N ALA A 60 8.37 -7.74 -1.52
CA ALA A 60 8.04 -6.49 -0.82
C ALA A 60 8.56 -6.44 0.63
N LEU A 61 9.09 -7.55 1.17
CA LEU A 61 9.79 -7.59 2.46
C LEU A 61 11.28 -7.25 2.33
N GLN A 62 11.85 -7.33 1.12
CA GLN A 62 13.25 -6.98 0.92
C GLN A 62 13.45 -5.47 1.19
N PRO A 63 14.42 -5.07 2.04
CA PRO A 63 14.58 -3.68 2.45
C PRO A 63 14.66 -2.68 1.29
N GLU A 64 15.38 -3.05 0.22
CA GLU A 64 15.53 -2.19 -0.96
C GLU A 64 14.20 -1.97 -1.69
N ILE A 65 13.46 -3.06 -1.94
CA ILE A 65 12.15 -2.99 -2.60
C ILE A 65 11.16 -2.24 -1.71
N ALA A 66 11.11 -2.56 -0.42
CA ALA A 66 10.25 -1.90 0.56
C ALA A 66 10.51 -0.38 0.62
N ALA A 67 11.79 0.04 0.61
CA ALA A 67 12.16 1.46 0.59
C ALA A 67 11.75 2.15 -0.72
N LYS A 68 11.92 1.49 -1.87
CA LYS A 68 11.48 2.03 -3.17
C LYS A 68 9.95 2.16 -3.22
N ILE A 69 9.20 1.16 -2.76
CA ILE A 69 7.73 1.21 -2.64
C ILE A 69 7.31 2.38 -1.76
N MET A 70 7.91 2.54 -0.58
CA MET A 70 7.63 3.64 0.33
C MET A 70 7.84 4.98 -0.34
N ARG A 71 9.03 5.21 -0.92
CA ARG A 71 9.36 6.49 -1.55
C ARG A 71 8.42 6.81 -2.71
N LEU A 72 8.23 5.87 -3.65
CA LEU A 72 7.37 6.09 -4.82
C LEU A 72 5.91 6.30 -4.41
N GLY A 73 5.43 5.50 -3.46
CA GLY A 73 4.07 5.63 -2.94
C GLY A 73 3.82 6.96 -2.23
N MET A 74 4.79 7.44 -1.46
CA MET A 74 4.69 8.73 -0.77
C MET A 74 4.81 9.93 -1.72
N VAL A 75 5.63 9.83 -2.78
CA VAL A 75 5.72 10.86 -3.82
C VAL A 75 4.45 10.89 -4.68
N GLY A 76 3.98 9.72 -5.11
CA GLY A 76 2.86 9.57 -6.04
C GLY A 76 1.48 9.58 -5.39
N GLY A 77 1.40 9.49 -4.06
CA GLY A 77 0.15 9.47 -3.30
C GLY A 77 -0.65 8.19 -3.48
N TRP A 78 0.02 7.03 -3.47
CA TRP A 78 -0.62 5.75 -3.81
C TRP A 78 -1.56 5.23 -2.72
N PHE A 79 -1.29 5.54 -1.46
CA PHE A 79 -1.99 4.90 -0.33
C PHE A 79 -3.28 5.63 0.06
N MET A 80 -3.18 6.91 0.41
CA MET A 80 -4.31 7.73 0.89
C MET A 80 -4.62 8.92 -0.02
N GLY A 81 -4.05 8.95 -1.24
CA GLY A 81 -4.17 10.07 -2.18
C GLY A 81 -3.35 11.31 -1.79
N ARG A 82 -2.63 11.27 -0.66
CA ARG A 82 -1.79 12.38 -0.16
C ARG A 82 -0.34 12.17 -0.54
N LYS A 83 0.37 13.25 -0.89
CA LYS A 83 1.74 13.23 -1.41
C LYS A 83 2.69 13.96 -0.47
N LEU A 84 3.98 13.64 -0.54
CA LEU A 84 5.03 14.42 0.12
C LEU A 84 4.92 15.93 -0.18
N ALA A 85 4.64 16.29 -1.43
CA ALA A 85 4.50 17.68 -1.85
C ALA A 85 3.35 18.44 -1.16
N HIS A 86 2.36 17.76 -0.58
CA HIS A 86 1.29 18.41 0.19
C HIS A 86 1.77 18.87 1.58
N TYR A 87 2.85 18.29 2.10
CA TYR A 87 3.36 18.52 3.47
C TYR A 87 4.77 19.13 3.50
N PHE A 88 5.49 19.05 2.38
CA PHE A 88 6.84 19.58 2.22
C PHE A 88 6.90 20.35 0.91
N SER A 89 6.96 21.67 0.99
CA SER A 89 7.12 22.56 -0.17
C SER A 89 7.72 23.90 0.25
N GLY A 90 8.79 24.34 -0.43
CA GLY A 90 9.50 25.57 -0.05
C GLY A 90 9.95 25.54 1.42
N SER A 91 9.41 26.46 2.23
CA SER A 91 9.67 26.53 3.68
C SER A 91 8.75 25.63 4.53
N LEU A 92 7.66 25.09 3.96
CA LEU A 92 6.73 24.20 4.68
C LEU A 92 7.41 22.87 5.02
N LYS A 93 7.36 22.50 6.32
CA LYS A 93 7.85 21.21 6.83
C LYS A 93 6.89 20.65 7.88
N ASP A 94 5.85 19.95 7.44
CA ASP A 94 4.82 19.40 8.31
C ASP A 94 5.00 17.88 8.53
N PHE A 95 5.95 17.52 9.39
CA PHE A 95 6.27 16.12 9.69
C PHE A 95 5.13 15.37 10.36
N VAL A 96 4.36 16.04 11.22
CA VAL A 96 3.28 15.40 11.99
C VAL A 96 2.17 14.98 11.05
N ASN A 97 1.67 15.90 10.21
CA ASN A 97 0.56 15.58 9.31
C ASN A 97 0.98 14.73 8.12
N ALA A 98 2.28 14.71 7.75
CA ALA A 98 2.81 13.85 6.71
C ALA A 98 2.61 12.34 6.98
N ARG A 99 2.41 11.93 8.24
CA ARG A 99 2.06 10.53 8.58
C ARG A 99 0.79 10.06 7.88
N ALA A 100 -0.10 10.99 7.56
CA ALA A 100 -1.34 10.71 6.87
C ALA A 100 -1.19 10.34 5.38
N ILE A 101 0.03 10.45 4.84
CA ILE A 101 0.38 9.86 3.53
C ILE A 101 0.20 8.33 3.57
N ILE A 102 0.62 7.68 4.67
CA ILE A 102 0.53 6.23 4.84
C ILE A 102 -0.77 5.83 5.55
N ASN A 103 -1.09 6.48 6.67
CA ASN A 103 -2.28 6.16 7.46
C ASN A 103 -3.16 7.41 7.68
N GLY A 104 -4.28 7.48 6.95
CA GLY A 104 -5.17 8.63 6.91
C GLY A 104 -5.85 9.00 8.24
N ASP A 105 -5.77 8.16 9.26
CA ASP A 105 -6.29 8.44 10.60
C ASP A 105 -5.41 9.44 11.35
N VAL A 106 -5.75 10.72 11.21
CA VAL A 106 -5.06 11.84 11.86
C VAL A 106 -5.11 11.76 13.40
N LYS A 107 -6.14 11.12 13.99
CA LYS A 107 -6.23 10.98 15.45
C LYS A 107 -5.17 10.03 16.01
N LYS A 108 -4.71 9.09 15.18
CA LYS A 108 -3.62 8.15 15.52
C LYS A 108 -2.24 8.65 15.12
N ASN A 109 -2.15 9.84 14.53
CA ASN A 109 -0.90 10.42 14.04
C ASN A 109 -0.15 11.26 15.10
N GLY A 110 -0.51 11.15 16.38
CA GLY A 110 0.24 11.70 17.51
C GLY A 110 -0.11 13.16 17.82
N GLN A 111 -1.37 13.38 18.23
CA GLN A 111 -1.74 14.56 19.02
C GLN A 111 -1.41 14.33 20.49
#